data_AF-A0A0K6S720-F1
#
_entry.id   AF-A0A0K6S720-F1
#
_cell.length_a   1.000
_cell.length_b   1.000
_cell.length_c   1.000
_cell.angle_alpha   90.00
_cell.angle_beta   90.00
_cell.angle_gamma   90.00
#
_symmetry.space_group_name_H-M   'P 1'
#
loop_
_entity.id
_entity.type
_entity.pdbx_description
1 polymer ?
#
loop_
_entity_poly.entity_id
_entity_poly.type
_entity_poly.pdbx_seq_one_letter_code
_entity_poly.pdbx_strand_id
1 'polypeptide(L)'
;MAAHGNFSELERRLIETGEREALKEWVRSRLKESGWRDNLKEFCIEFIKSRGFDRLSTDEVIAALRPKGRQTVPEDVKAELLSRIRMFAEVQLGRVQQQGGGGAQTGNGGAAGEGVGAADGAQLKLSRSTT
;
A
#
# COMPACT_ATOMS: atom_id res chain seq x y z
N MET A 1 -26.76 -8.45 -1.90
CA MET A 1 -26.47 -7.15 -1.25
C MET A 1 -25.20 -7.27 -0.43
N ALA A 2 -24.01 -7.20 -1.05
CA ALA A 2 -22.72 -7.45 -0.37
C ALA A 2 -21.66 -6.39 -0.71
N ALA A 3 -22.05 -5.13 -0.89
CA ALA A 3 -21.11 -4.07 -1.29
C ALA A 3 -20.78 -3.07 -0.16
N HIS A 4 -21.47 -3.10 0.98
CA HIS A 4 -21.30 -2.08 2.04
C HIS A 4 -20.49 -2.55 3.28
N GLY A 5 -20.00 -3.80 3.32
CA GLY A 5 -19.18 -4.32 4.43
C GLY A 5 -17.66 -4.25 4.23
N ASN A 6 -17.19 -4.01 3.00
CA ASN A 6 -15.76 -4.12 2.68
C ASN A 6 -14.96 -2.86 3.01
N PHE A 7 -15.58 -1.68 2.95
CA PHE A 7 -14.88 -0.42 3.22
C PHE A 7 -14.52 -0.27 4.71
N SER A 8 -15.42 -0.65 5.61
CA SER A 8 -15.19 -0.61 7.06
C SER A 8 -14.10 -1.60 7.50
N GLU A 9 -14.07 -2.81 6.91
CA GLU A 9 -13.02 -3.78 7.21
C GLU A 9 -11.66 -3.31 6.66
N LEU A 10 -11.64 -2.76 5.44
CA LEU A 10 -10.43 -2.19 4.86
C LEU A 10 -9.91 -1.02 5.70
N GLU A 11 -10.77 -0.11 6.13
CA GLU A 11 -10.42 1.02 7.00
C GLU A 11 -9.86 0.55 8.34
N ARG A 12 -10.50 -0.43 8.98
CA ARG A 12 -9.99 -1.05 10.21
C ARG A 12 -8.60 -1.64 10.00
N ARG A 13 -8.40 -2.42 8.93
CA ARG A 13 -7.09 -3.01 8.62
C ARG A 13 -6.04 -1.96 8.27
N LEU A 14 -6.41 -0.86 7.62
CA LEU A 14 -5.51 0.26 7.33
C LEU A 14 -5.00 0.91 8.62
N ILE A 15 -5.85 0.96 9.66
CA ILE A 15 -5.50 1.47 10.99
C ILE A 15 -4.65 0.45 11.75
N GLU A 16 -5.07 -0.81 11.82
CA GLU A 16 -4.40 -1.86 12.61
C GLU A 16 -2.99 -2.20 12.09
N THR A 17 -2.78 -2.14 10.78
CA THR A 17 -1.46 -2.36 10.16
C THR A 17 -0.54 -1.15 10.24
N GLY A 18 -1.06 0.02 10.64
CA GLY A 18 -0.33 1.29 10.61
C GLY A 18 -0.20 1.91 9.21
N GLU A 19 -0.71 1.25 8.17
CA GLU A 19 -0.63 1.72 6.77
C GLU A 19 -1.26 3.10 6.61
N ARG A 20 -2.32 3.41 7.37
CA ARG A 20 -2.95 4.74 7.36
C ARG A 20 -1.97 5.85 7.71
N GLU A 21 -1.15 5.66 8.75
CA GLU A 21 -0.17 6.68 9.15
C GLU A 21 1.01 6.71 8.19
N ALA A 22 1.42 5.56 7.65
CA ALA A 22 2.44 5.49 6.59
C ALA A 22 2.00 6.25 5.32
N LEU A 23 0.75 6.07 4.88
CA LEU A 23 0.18 6.79 3.73
C LEU A 23 0.07 8.29 4.00
N LYS A 24 -0.31 8.70 5.21
CA LYS A 24 -0.33 10.13 5.56
C LYS A 24 1.07 10.74 5.51
N GLU A 25 2.07 10.07 6.07
CA GLU A 25 3.44 10.56 6.07
C GLU A 25 4.04 10.57 4.66
N TRP A 26 3.70 9.57 3.86
CA TRP A 26 4.05 9.53 2.45
C TRP A 26 3.45 10.72 1.68
N VAL A 27 2.16 11.01 1.85
CA VAL A 27 1.52 12.18 1.23
C VAL A 27 2.20 13.48 1.69
N ARG A 28 2.50 13.63 2.99
CA ARG A 28 3.20 14.83 3.50
C ARG A 28 4.57 15.01 2.86
N SER A 29 5.35 13.93 2.75
CA SER A 29 6.67 13.93 2.13
C SER A 29 6.55 14.30 0.64
N ARG A 30 5.61 13.69 -0.08
CA ARG A 30 5.42 13.94 -1.50
C ARG A 30 4.93 15.36 -1.80
N LEU A 31 4.04 15.90 -0.97
CA LEU A 31 3.59 17.30 -1.06
C LEU A 31 4.70 18.31 -0.73
N LYS A 32 5.69 17.90 0.08
CA LYS A 32 6.86 18.73 0.34
C LYS A 32 7.81 18.69 -0.87
N GLU A 33 8.10 17.51 -1.41
CA GLU A 33 8.98 17.32 -2.57
C GLU A 33 8.43 17.96 -3.85
N SER A 34 7.12 17.95 -4.05
CA SER A 34 6.49 18.59 -5.21
C SER A 34 6.45 20.12 -5.12
N GLY A 35 6.94 20.71 -4.02
CA GLY A 35 6.89 22.16 -3.78
C GLY A 35 5.49 22.69 -3.43
N TRP A 36 4.48 21.82 -3.29
CA TRP A 36 3.11 22.23 -2.98
C TRP A 36 3.01 23.02 -1.68
N ARG A 37 3.76 22.58 -0.65
CA ARG A 37 3.79 23.28 0.65
C ARG A 37 4.35 24.70 0.52
N ASP A 38 5.40 24.88 -0.28
CA ASP A 38 6.03 26.17 -0.47
C ASP A 38 5.16 27.10 -1.32
N ASN A 39 4.53 26.57 -2.37
CA ASN A 39 3.56 27.30 -3.18
C ASN A 39 2.37 27.81 -2.36
N LEU A 40 1.84 26.98 -1.45
CA LEU A 40 0.77 27.40 -0.53
C LEU A 40 1.22 28.46 0.46
N LYS A 41 2.45 28.37 0.94
CA LYS A 41 3.04 29.37 1.84
C LYS A 41 3.20 30.71 1.12
N GLU A 42 3.69 30.69 -0.11
CA GLU A 42 3.83 31.89 -0.95
C GLU A 42 2.46 32.53 -1.21
N PHE A 43 1.46 31.73 -1.59
CA PHE A 43 0.08 32.20 -1.73
C PHE A 43 -0.47 32.82 -0.45
N CYS A 44 -0.17 32.24 0.72
CA CYS A 44 -0.56 32.78 2.02
C CYS A 44 0.04 34.17 2.25
N ILE A 45 1.34 34.32 1.99
CA ILE A 45 2.07 35.57 2.16
C ILE A 45 1.48 36.66 1.25
N GLU A 46 1.24 36.33 -0.02
CA GLU A 46 0.65 37.27 -0.99
C GLU A 46 -0.79 37.64 -0.63
N PHE A 47 -1.59 36.68 -0.14
CA PHE A 47 -2.93 36.95 0.36
C PHE A 47 -2.93 37.92 1.54
N ILE A 48 -2.02 37.72 2.50
CA ILE A 48 -1.88 38.59 3.67
C ILE A 48 -1.44 40.00 3.26
N LYS A 49 -0.44 40.11 2.38
CA LYS A 49 0.03 41.40 1.85
C LYS A 49 -1.07 42.17 1.10
N SER A 50 -1.88 41.46 0.30
CA SER A 50 -2.92 42.09 -0.53
C SER A 50 -4.08 42.65 0.29
N ARG A 51 -4.48 41.97 1.36
CA ARG A 51 -5.61 42.38 2.22
C ARG A 51 -5.21 43.32 3.36
N GLY A 52 -3.93 43.33 3.74
CA GLY A 52 -3.40 44.10 4.86
C GLY A 52 -3.49 43.33 6.18
N PHE A 53 -2.42 43.36 6.96
CA PHE A 53 -2.29 42.59 8.19
C PHE A 53 -3.31 42.99 9.27
N ASP A 54 -3.63 44.29 9.38
CA ASP A 54 -4.51 44.85 10.43
C ASP A 54 -5.96 44.37 10.39
N ARG A 55 -6.45 43.87 9.24
CA ARG A 55 -7.87 43.49 9.07
C ARG A 55 -8.09 42.00 8.89
N LEU A 56 -7.03 41.19 8.88
CA LEU A 56 -7.12 39.77 8.54
C LEU A 56 -7.16 38.89 9.77
N SER A 57 -8.22 38.08 9.87
CA SER A 57 -8.30 37.01 10.88
C SER A 57 -7.69 35.71 10.36
N THR A 58 -7.12 34.92 11.27
CA THR A 58 -6.59 33.58 10.96
C THR A 58 -7.63 32.71 10.27
N ASP A 59 -8.89 32.76 10.70
CA ASP A 59 -9.99 32.02 10.09
C ASP A 59 -10.25 32.41 8.63
N GLU A 60 -10.15 33.69 8.28
CA GLU A 60 -10.32 34.17 6.90
C GLU A 60 -9.18 33.69 6.00
N VAL A 61 -7.95 33.72 6.52
CA VAL A 61 -6.77 33.16 5.85
C VAL A 61 -6.97 31.67 5.60
N ILE A 62 -7.39 30.91 6.61
CA ILE A 62 -7.68 29.47 6.46
C ILE A 62 -8.82 29.24 5.47
N ALA A 63 -9.89 30.04 5.51
CA ALA A 63 -11.02 29.93 4.60
C ALA A 63 -10.60 30.16 3.13
N ALA A 64 -9.67 31.08 2.87
CA ALA A 64 -9.11 31.31 1.54
C ALA A 64 -8.11 30.21 1.12
N LEU A 65 -7.27 29.73 2.02
CA LEU A 65 -6.27 28.70 1.72
C LEU A 65 -6.87 27.31 1.51
N ARG A 66 -7.90 26.92 2.26
CA ARG A 66 -8.50 25.57 2.19
C ARG A 66 -8.91 25.14 0.77
N PRO A 67 -9.68 25.92 0.01
CA PRO A 67 -10.07 25.54 -1.34
C PRO A 67 -8.87 25.53 -2.28
N LYS A 68 -7.96 26.51 -2.17
CA LYS A 68 -6.75 26.58 -2.99
C LYS A 68 -5.86 25.36 -2.77
N GLY A 69 -5.59 25.00 -1.51
CA GLY A 69 -4.78 23.84 -1.16
C GLY A 69 -5.35 22.54 -1.70
N ARG A 70 -6.67 22.33 -1.65
CA ARG A 70 -7.32 21.14 -2.23
C ARG A 70 -7.21 21.10 -3.77
N GLN A 71 -7.31 22.26 -4.43
CA GLN A 71 -7.23 22.36 -5.89
C GLN A 71 -5.81 22.21 -6.42
N THR A 72 -4.80 22.68 -5.68
CA THR A 72 -3.39 22.67 -6.13
C THR A 72 -2.67 21.37 -5.82
N VAL A 73 -3.30 20.40 -5.14
CA VAL A 73 -2.70 19.07 -4.94
C VAL A 73 -2.41 18.45 -6.31
N PRO A 74 -1.14 18.09 -6.62
CA PRO A 74 -0.79 17.50 -7.91
C PRO A 74 -1.53 16.17 -8.14
N GLU A 75 -1.97 15.95 -9.38
CA GLU A 75 -2.70 14.73 -9.76
C GLU A 75 -1.83 13.47 -9.60
N ASP A 76 -0.52 13.58 -9.84
CA ASP A 76 0.42 12.46 -9.67
C ASP A 76 0.41 11.92 -8.22
N VAL A 77 0.33 12.81 -7.23
CA VAL A 77 0.26 12.43 -5.81
C VAL A 77 -1.05 11.71 -5.50
N LYS A 78 -2.16 12.18 -6.08
CA LYS A 78 -3.48 11.54 -5.90
C LYS A 78 -3.52 10.16 -6.57
N ALA A 79 -2.98 10.05 -7.79
CA ALA A 79 -2.93 8.81 -8.53
C ALA A 79 -2.08 7.75 -7.80
N GLU A 80 -0.90 8.14 -7.31
CA GLU A 80 -0.03 7.21 -6.58
C GLU A 80 -0.63 6.85 -5.20
N LEU A 81 -1.28 7.78 -4.50
CA LEU A 81 -2.02 7.48 -3.26
C LEU A 81 -3.10 6.43 -3.51
N LEU A 82 -3.93 6.62 -4.55
CA LEU A 82 -4.97 5.67 -4.93
C LEU A 82 -4.39 4.31 -5.32
N SER A 83 -3.27 4.30 -6.04
CA SER A 83 -2.56 3.06 -6.39
C SER A 83 -2.10 2.31 -5.14
N ARG A 84 -1.51 2.99 -4.16
CA ARG A 84 -1.08 2.38 -2.89
C ARG A 84 -2.25 1.80 -2.10
N ILE A 85 -3.37 2.53 -2.01
CA ILE A 85 -4.59 2.04 -1.35
C ILE A 85 -5.15 0.82 -2.06
N ARG A 86 -5.16 0.80 -3.41
CA ARG A 86 -5.60 -0.36 -4.20
C ARG A 86 -4.72 -1.58 -3.94
N MET A 87 -3.40 -1.42 -4.03
CA MET A 87 -2.45 -2.51 -3.73
C MET A 87 -2.65 -3.07 -2.32
N PHE A 88 -2.85 -2.20 -1.32
CA PHE A 88 -3.15 -2.64 0.03
C PHE A 88 -4.46 -3.43 0.10
N ALA A 89 -5.53 -2.94 -0.55
CA ALA A 89 -6.81 -3.64 -0.60
C ALA A 89 -6.68 -5.03 -1.24
N GLU A 90 -5.92 -5.15 -2.34
CA GLU A 90 -5.66 -6.43 -3.01
C GLU A 90 -4.91 -7.41 -2.12
N VAL A 91 -3.84 -6.96 -1.44
CA VAL A 91 -3.06 -7.79 -0.50
C VAL A 91 -3.95 -8.27 0.66
N GLN A 92 -4.81 -7.41 1.18
CA GLN A 92 -5.66 -7.75 2.31
C GLN A 92 -6.83 -8.66 1.92
N LEU A 93 -7.41 -8.49 0.73
CA LEU A 93 -8.45 -9.37 0.20
C LEU A 93 -7.89 -10.72 -0.24
N GLY A 94 -6.68 -10.77 -0.80
CA GLY A 94 -5.99 -12.01 -1.18
C GLY A 94 -5.60 -12.90 0.01
N ARG A 95 -5.42 -12.31 1.20
CA ARG A 95 -5.16 -13.06 2.45
C ARG A 95 -6.39 -13.72 3.07
N VAL A 96 -7.61 -13.23 2.76
CA VAL A 96 -8.86 -13.77 3.35
C VAL A 96 -9.21 -15.15 2.78
N GLN A 97 -8.75 -15.51 1.58
CA GLN A 97 -9.10 -16.80 0.96
C GLN A 97 -8.28 -18.02 1.43
N GLN A 98 -7.26 -17.85 2.27
CA GLN A 98 -6.44 -18.99 2.75
C GLN A 98 -6.85 -19.56 4.12
N GLN A 99 -7.95 -19.07 4.73
CA GLN A 99 -8.49 -19.60 5.98
C GLN A 99 -9.90 -20.17 5.75
N GLY A 100 -9.99 -21.30 5.04
CA GLY A 100 -11.29 -21.93 4.73
C GLY A 100 -11.22 -23.27 4.00
N GLY A 101 -10.15 -24.05 4.21
CA GLY A 101 -9.95 -25.34 3.54
C GLY A 101 -9.34 -26.39 4.47
N GLY A 102 -10.03 -26.69 5.58
CA GLY A 102 -9.64 -27.73 6.53
C GLY A 102 -10.68 -28.85 6.58
N GLY A 103 -10.89 -29.53 5.45
CA GLY A 103 -11.75 -30.70 5.33
C GLY A 103 -11.06 -31.79 4.54
N ALA A 104 -10.40 -32.71 5.24
CA ALA A 104 -10.02 -34.02 4.70
C ALA A 104 -10.00 -35.04 5.84
N GLN A 105 -11.21 -35.55 6.10
CA GLN A 105 -11.56 -36.94 6.36
C GLN A 105 -10.43 -37.88 6.82
N THR A 106 -10.65 -38.41 8.03
CA THR A 106 -10.12 -39.65 8.58
C THR A 106 -10.25 -40.84 7.61
N GLY A 107 -9.18 -41.61 7.43
CA GLY A 107 -9.23 -42.87 6.69
C GLY A 107 -7.98 -43.71 6.95
N ASN A 108 -8.19 -44.77 7.72
CA ASN A 108 -7.22 -45.71 8.27
C ASN A 108 -6.71 -46.75 7.23
N GLY A 109 -5.53 -47.32 7.50
CA GLY A 109 -4.95 -48.51 6.84
C GLY A 109 -3.68 -48.19 6.06
N GLY A 110 -2.52 -48.80 6.27
CA GLY A 110 -2.15 -49.99 7.03
C GLY A 110 -0.94 -50.63 6.34
N ALA A 111 -0.01 -51.15 7.14
CA ALA A 111 0.98 -52.18 6.82
C ALA A 111 2.15 -51.87 5.86
N ALA A 112 3.34 -51.87 6.47
CA ALA A 112 4.49 -52.74 6.16
C ALA A 112 5.28 -52.55 4.86
N GLY A 113 6.61 -52.60 5.00
CA GLY A 113 7.50 -53.06 3.93
C GLY A 113 8.85 -52.37 3.86
N GLU A 114 9.84 -52.99 4.48
CA GLU A 114 11.29 -52.76 4.31
C GLU A 114 11.75 -52.74 2.85
N GLY A 115 12.89 -52.09 2.60
CA GLY A 115 13.58 -52.22 1.32
C GLY A 115 14.75 -51.25 1.13
N VAL A 116 15.81 -51.43 1.92
CA VAL A 116 17.13 -50.84 1.64
C VAL A 116 17.72 -51.58 0.44
N GLY A 117 17.92 -50.89 -0.67
CA GLY A 117 18.52 -51.44 -1.89
C GLY A 117 19.61 -50.52 -2.43
N ALA A 118 20.84 -50.74 -1.97
CA ALA A 118 22.04 -50.20 -2.57
C ALA A 118 22.45 -51.06 -3.78
N ALA A 119 22.76 -50.41 -4.91
CA ALA A 119 23.60 -50.91 -6.01
C ALA A 119 24.01 -49.67 -6.82
N ASP A 120 25.16 -49.09 -6.55
CA ASP A 120 26.44 -49.38 -7.25
C ASP A 120 26.26 -49.82 -8.71
N GLY A 121 26.53 -48.87 -9.61
CA GLY A 121 26.46 -49.03 -11.05
C GLY A 121 27.42 -48.03 -11.69
N ALA A 122 28.70 -48.36 -11.59
CA ALA A 122 29.79 -47.64 -12.22
C ALA A 122 29.66 -47.59 -13.75
N GLN A 123 30.34 -46.57 -14.30
CA GLN A 123 31.03 -46.55 -15.59
C GLN A 123 30.23 -46.11 -16.82
N LEU A 124 30.48 -44.87 -17.25
CA LEU A 124 30.86 -44.58 -18.64
C LEU A 124 31.77 -43.35 -18.69
N LYS A 125 33.06 -43.61 -18.90
CA LYS A 125 33.98 -42.62 -19.45
C LYS A 125 33.59 -42.39 -20.92
N LEU A 126 33.48 -41.14 -21.36
CA LEU A 126 33.93 -40.80 -22.71
C LEU A 126 34.33 -39.30 -22.82
N SER A 127 35.65 -39.13 -22.85
CA SER A 127 36.46 -38.26 -23.70
C SER A 127 36.01 -36.84 -24.06
N ARG A 128 36.95 -35.93 -23.78
CA ARG A 128 37.10 -34.57 -24.31
C ARG A 128 37.18 -34.53 -25.85
N SER A 129 36.60 -33.49 -26.45
CA SER A 129 37.10 -32.69 -27.60
C SER A 129 36.10 -31.53 -27.78
N THR A 130 36.44 -30.28 -27.43
CA THR A 130 37.10 -29.28 -28.30
C THR A 130 36.62 -29.32 -29.75
N THR A 131 35.73 -28.40 -30.08
CA THR A 131 35.88 -27.45 -31.18
C THR A 131 35.30 -26.13 -30.71
#